data_AF-A0A4Z2ENZ7-F1
#
_entry.id   AF-A0A4Z2ENZ7-F1
#
_cell.length_a   1.000
_cell.length_b   1.000
_cell.length_c   1.000
_cell.angle_alpha   90.00
_cell.angle_beta   90.00
_cell.angle_gamma   90.00
#
_symmetry.space_group_name_H-M   'P 1'
#
loop_
_entity.id
_entity.type
_entity.pdbx_description
1 polymer ?
#
loop_
_entity_poly.entity_id
_entity_poly.type
_entity_poly.pdbx_seq_one_letter_code
_entity_poly.pdbx_strand_id
1 'polypeptide(L)'
;MDWWSKFYASTGEKNKYGTYLERGLDTLTVYDRELEKVEGFQGLSDFCRTFKLQRGKTREDGEDPSVVGEFKGMFKIYTLPDDPSDPAPPRQFRKLPPNGVEECLVRVYVIQAQGLQPKDANGKCDPYVKITLGKQTISDHENYIPSTLEPVFGKYVTPLVV
;
A
#
# COMPACT_ATOMS: atom_id res chain seq x y z
N MET A 1 -23.84 -12.93 -1.58
CA MET A 1 -23.36 -11.60 -1.98
C MET A 1 -21.87 -11.69 -2.13
N ASP A 2 -21.37 -11.40 -3.32
CA ASP A 2 -19.95 -11.50 -3.65
C ASP A 2 -19.28 -10.11 -3.56
N TRP A 3 -17.96 -10.08 -3.80
CA TRP A 3 -17.20 -8.84 -3.79
C TRP A 3 -17.65 -7.86 -4.87
N TRP A 4 -18.08 -8.36 -6.04
CA TRP A 4 -18.59 -7.52 -7.13
C TRP A 4 -19.83 -6.73 -6.71
N SER A 5 -20.76 -7.37 -6.01
CA SER A 5 -21.95 -6.70 -5.47
C SER A 5 -21.55 -5.56 -4.53
N LYS A 6 -20.52 -5.77 -3.69
CA LYS A 6 -19.95 -4.72 -2.82
C LYS A 6 -19.32 -3.60 -3.62
N PHE A 7 -18.47 -3.91 -4.60
CA PHE A 7 -17.81 -2.91 -5.45
C PHE A 7 -18.84 -2.04 -6.19
N TYR A 8 -19.82 -2.66 -6.85
CA TYR A 8 -20.86 -1.93 -7.57
C TYR A 8 -21.75 -1.10 -6.64
N ALA A 9 -22.06 -1.59 -5.44
CA ALA A 9 -22.74 -0.81 -4.43
C ALA A 9 -21.91 0.42 -4.00
N SER A 10 -20.58 0.25 -3.93
CA SER A 10 -19.63 1.28 -3.53
C SER A 10 -19.39 2.34 -4.61
N THR A 11 -19.44 1.96 -5.90
CA THR A 11 -19.29 2.88 -7.04
C THR A 11 -20.63 3.49 -7.51
N GLY A 12 -21.75 3.07 -6.94
CA GLY A 12 -23.08 3.58 -7.28
C GLY A 12 -23.70 2.95 -8.55
N GLU A 13 -23.19 1.81 -9.00
CA GLU A 13 -23.72 1.07 -10.17
C GLU A 13 -25.00 0.31 -9.83
N LYS A 14 -26.13 1.03 -9.80
CA LYS A 14 -27.47 0.56 -9.39
C LYS A 14 -27.95 -0.73 -10.05
N ASN A 15 -27.55 -0.95 -11.31
CA ASN A 15 -28.00 -2.11 -12.08
C ASN A 15 -27.22 -3.40 -11.77
N LYS A 16 -26.13 -3.32 -11.00
CA LYS A 16 -25.21 -4.45 -10.81
C LYS A 16 -25.06 -4.95 -9.38
N TYR A 17 -25.51 -4.18 -8.37
CA TYR A 17 -25.41 -4.60 -6.97
C TYR A 17 -26.65 -5.32 -6.41
N GLY A 18 -27.74 -5.42 -7.19
CA GLY A 18 -28.97 -6.10 -6.76
C GLY A 18 -29.53 -5.53 -5.44
N THR A 19 -29.79 -6.40 -4.45
CA THR A 19 -30.33 -6.02 -3.14
C THR A 19 -29.27 -5.71 -2.08
N TYR A 20 -28.02 -5.43 -2.49
CA TYR A 20 -26.88 -5.26 -1.57
C TYR A 20 -27.11 -4.15 -0.53
N LEU A 21 -27.51 -2.96 -0.99
CA LEU A 21 -27.79 -1.82 -0.11
C LEU A 21 -29.06 -2.02 0.74
N GLU A 22 -30.08 -2.68 0.20
CA GLU A 22 -31.32 -2.99 0.93
C GLU A 22 -31.08 -3.90 2.12
N ARG A 23 -30.04 -4.74 2.04
CA ARG A 23 -29.61 -5.63 3.13
C ARG A 23 -28.77 -4.92 4.20
N GLY A 24 -28.52 -3.62 4.07
CA GLY A 24 -27.73 -2.85 5.04
C GLY A 24 -26.26 -3.27 5.12
N LEU A 25 -25.70 -3.81 4.03
CA LEU A 25 -24.30 -4.24 3.97
C LEU A 25 -23.36 -3.04 3.80
N ASP A 26 -22.10 -3.24 4.21
CA ASP A 26 -21.09 -2.19 4.22
C ASP A 26 -20.55 -1.87 2.80
N THR A 27 -20.18 -0.61 2.56
CA THR A 27 -19.59 -0.17 1.29
C THR A 27 -18.12 0.18 1.45
N LEU A 28 -17.40 0.19 0.33
CA LEU A 28 -16.02 0.68 0.22
C LEU A 28 -16.03 2.16 -0.15
N THR A 29 -14.99 2.89 0.24
CA THR A 29 -14.70 4.20 -0.36
C THR A 29 -13.71 4.00 -1.49
N VAL A 30 -14.12 4.32 -2.72
CA VAL A 30 -13.29 4.15 -3.93
C VAL A 30 -12.70 5.50 -4.30
N TYR A 31 -11.38 5.56 -4.46
CA TYR A 31 -10.64 6.76 -4.85
C TYR A 31 -10.18 6.66 -6.30
N ASP A 32 -10.18 7.80 -6.99
CA ASP A 32 -9.79 7.95 -8.40
C ASP A 32 -8.27 8.06 -8.61
N ARG A 33 -7.50 8.00 -7.52
CA ARG A 33 -6.06 8.22 -7.47
C ARG A 33 -5.44 7.38 -6.35
N GLU A 34 -4.11 7.34 -6.33
CA GLU A 34 -3.34 6.68 -5.29
C GLU A 34 -3.69 7.26 -3.90
N LEU A 35 -3.84 6.41 -2.88
CA LEU A 35 -4.26 6.83 -1.54
C LEU A 35 -3.29 7.84 -0.92
N GLU A 36 -2.00 7.74 -1.26
CA GLU A 36 -0.95 8.66 -0.86
C GLU A 36 -1.21 10.10 -1.34
N LYS A 37 -1.91 10.27 -2.47
CA LYS A 37 -2.26 11.58 -3.04
C LYS A 37 -3.60 12.12 -2.54
N VAL A 38 -4.33 11.35 -1.74
CA VAL A 38 -5.58 11.79 -1.12
C VAL A 38 -5.23 12.53 0.18
N GLU A 39 -5.63 13.80 0.28
CA GLU A 39 -5.25 14.69 1.40
C GLU A 39 -5.54 14.09 2.79
N GLY A 40 -6.64 13.36 2.93
CA GLY A 40 -7.04 12.71 4.19
C GLY A 40 -6.08 11.62 4.69
N PHE A 41 -5.25 11.06 3.82
CA PHE A 41 -4.26 10.03 4.19
C PHE A 41 -2.86 10.59 4.39
N GLN A 42 -2.63 11.90 4.17
CA GLN A 42 -1.36 12.58 4.42
C GLN A 42 -0.13 11.87 3.83
N GLY A 43 -0.25 11.27 2.65
CA GLY A 43 0.86 10.52 2.03
C GLY A 43 1.25 9.23 2.79
N LEU A 44 0.34 8.67 3.60
CA LEU A 44 0.63 7.56 4.52
C LEU A 44 1.77 7.91 5.50
N SER A 45 1.80 9.16 5.95
CA SER A 45 2.74 9.72 6.94
C SER A 45 2.11 9.71 8.34
N ASP A 46 1.44 8.62 8.69
CA ASP A 46 0.40 8.55 9.72
C ASP A 46 0.93 8.48 11.16
N PHE A 47 2.11 7.90 11.40
CA PHE A 47 2.64 7.76 12.78
C PHE A 47 4.03 8.34 13.00
N CYS A 48 4.86 8.46 11.97
CA CYS A 48 6.23 8.95 12.15
C CYS A 48 6.79 9.56 10.86
N ARG A 49 7.85 10.36 11.01
CA ARG A 49 8.49 11.02 9.87
C ARG A 49 9.35 10.00 9.12
N THR A 50 9.28 10.05 7.79
CA THR A 50 10.21 9.33 6.92
C THR A 50 11.44 10.19 6.67
N PHE A 51 12.60 9.71 7.07
CA PHE A 51 13.90 10.34 6.86
C PHE A 51 14.65 9.57 5.77
N LYS A 52 15.03 10.25 4.70
CA LYS A 52 15.86 9.66 3.63
C LYS A 52 17.29 9.51 4.13
N LEU A 53 17.81 8.29 4.11
CA LEU A 53 19.19 7.98 4.48
C LEU A 53 20.08 8.15 3.25
N GLN A 54 21.14 8.93 3.39
CA GLN A 54 22.12 9.17 2.33
C GLN A 54 23.32 8.24 2.52
N ARG A 55 23.94 7.82 1.42
CA ARG A 55 25.20 7.07 1.48
C ARG A 55 26.26 7.93 2.19
N GLY A 56 26.83 7.42 3.28
CA GLY A 56 27.88 8.14 4.01
C GLY A 56 29.15 8.34 3.16
N LYS A 57 29.75 9.54 3.26
CA LYS A 57 30.93 10.05 2.55
C LYS A 57 30.83 9.96 1.02
N THR A 58 30.10 10.89 0.42
CA THR A 58 30.48 11.41 -0.90
C THR A 58 31.82 12.12 -0.71
N ARG A 59 32.91 11.42 -1.05
CA ARG A 59 34.15 12.10 -1.43
C ARG A 59 33.88 12.59 -2.85
N GLU A 60 34.12 13.87 -3.09
CA GLU A 60 33.97 14.59 -4.36
C GLU A 60 32.66 15.40 -4.47
N ASP A 61 32.88 16.72 -4.50
CA ASP A 61 31.90 17.79 -4.62
C ASP A 61 31.23 17.73 -6.00
N GLY A 62 30.14 16.97 -6.14
CA GLY A 62 29.38 16.99 -7.39
C GLY A 62 28.29 15.94 -7.56
N GLU A 63 28.27 14.84 -6.79
CA GLU A 63 27.21 13.84 -6.89
C GLU A 63 26.02 14.17 -5.99
N ASP A 64 24.84 14.26 -6.61
CA ASP A 64 23.55 14.38 -5.94
C ASP A 64 23.43 13.20 -4.94
N PRO A 65 23.17 13.45 -3.63
CA PRO A 65 23.32 12.43 -2.61
C PRO A 65 22.36 11.27 -2.86
N SER A 66 22.93 10.13 -3.24
CA SER A 66 22.16 8.90 -3.48
C SER A 66 21.46 8.46 -2.19
N VAL A 67 20.13 8.40 -2.25
CA VAL A 67 19.29 7.87 -1.17
C VAL A 67 19.46 6.36 -1.15
N VAL A 68 20.00 5.83 -0.06
CA VAL A 68 20.29 4.39 0.12
C VAL A 68 19.26 3.67 0.98
N GLY A 69 18.32 4.41 1.56
CA GLY A 69 17.23 3.84 2.34
C GLY A 69 16.37 4.91 2.97
N GLU A 70 15.35 4.47 3.68
CA GLU A 70 14.43 5.33 4.42
C GLU A 70 14.30 4.83 5.85
N PHE A 71 14.41 5.76 6.81
CA PHE A 71 14.14 5.52 8.21
C PHE A 71 12.79 6.15 8.56
N LYS A 72 11.81 5.34 8.93
CA LYS A 72 10.52 5.82 9.47
C LYS A 72 10.61 5.84 10.99
N GLY A 73 10.60 7.02 11.60
CA GLY A 73 10.68 7.14 13.05
C GLY A 73 10.42 8.54 13.60
N MET A 74 10.54 8.66 14.93
CA MET A 74 10.51 9.94 15.63
C MET A 74 11.71 9.98 16.57
N PHE A 75 12.46 11.08 16.55
CA PHE A 75 13.52 11.33 17.52
C PHE A 75 13.43 12.78 17.99
N LYS A 76 13.84 13.04 19.23
CA LYS A 76 13.89 14.38 19.81
C LYS A 76 15.21 14.56 20.52
N ILE A 77 15.99 15.53 20.08
CA ILE A 77 17.23 15.95 20.73
C ILE A 77 16.84 17.08 21.70
N TYR A 78 17.30 16.98 22.94
CA TYR A 78 17.08 17.99 23.96
C TYR A 78 18.27 18.04 24.91
N THR A 79 18.50 19.21 25.50
CA THR A 79 19.56 19.42 26.50
C THR A 79 19.14 18.81 27.84
N LEU A 80 20.13 18.31 28.57
CA LEU A 80 19.94 17.92 29.97
C LEU A 80 20.26 19.12 30.87
N PRO A 81 19.67 19.19 32.08
CA PRO A 81 20.05 20.19 33.07
C PRO A 81 21.53 20.06 33.45
N ASP A 82 22.19 21.19 33.72
CA ASP A 82 23.59 21.21 34.18
C ASP A 82 23.71 20.72 35.64
N ASP A 83 22.68 20.98 36.47
CA ASP A 83 22.59 20.48 37.84
C ASP A 83 21.89 19.10 37.86
N PRO A 84 22.55 18.03 38.38
CA PRO A 84 21.95 16.71 38.54
C PRO A 84 20.72 16.67 39.48
N SER A 85 20.55 17.70 40.31
CA SER A 85 19.44 17.83 41.27
C SER A 85 18.16 18.33 40.62
N ASP A 86 18.25 18.95 39.44
CA ASP A 86 17.10 19.43 38.68
C ASP A 86 16.31 18.26 38.06
N PRO A 87 14.98 18.39 37.95
CA PRO A 87 14.16 17.34 37.36
C PRO A 87 14.51 17.13 35.89
N ALA A 88 14.75 15.88 35.51
CA ALA A 88 14.99 15.52 34.13
C ALA A 88 13.79 15.92 33.23
N PRO A 89 14.05 16.28 31.96
CA PRO A 89 12.98 16.61 31.02
C PRO A 89 11.97 15.45 30.94
N PRO A 90 10.66 15.75 30.90
CA PRO A 90 9.65 14.70 30.85
C PRO A 90 9.88 13.80 29.63
N ARG A 91 9.59 12.49 29.78
CA ARG A 91 9.60 11.57 28.64
C ARG A 91 8.77 12.15 27.50
N GLN A 92 9.44 12.39 26.37
CA GLN A 92 8.89 13.09 25.22
C GLN A 92 7.99 12.18 24.38
N PHE A 93 8.28 10.87 24.38
CA PHE A 93 7.45 9.86 23.75
C PHE A 93 6.64 9.13 24.82
N ARG A 94 5.35 9.46 24.91
CA ARG A 94 4.37 8.81 25.81
C ARG A 94 3.36 8.10 24.93
N LYS A 95 2.86 6.93 25.38
CA LYS A 95 1.94 6.07 24.60
C LYS A 95 2.55 5.57 23.28
N LEU A 96 3.78 5.06 23.33
CA LEU A 96 4.34 4.33 22.20
C LEU A 96 3.43 3.12 21.91
N PRO A 97 3.13 2.81 20.63
CA PRO A 97 2.51 1.55 20.30
C PRO A 97 3.39 0.39 20.82
N PRO A 98 2.81 -0.80 21.07
CA PRO A 98 3.61 -1.96 21.47
C PRO A 98 4.75 -2.19 20.48
N ASN A 99 5.97 -2.38 20.98
CA ASN A 99 7.14 -2.68 20.16
C ASN A 99 7.14 -4.16 19.71
N GLY A 100 6.03 -4.62 19.12
CA GLY A 100 5.85 -5.97 18.63
C GLY A 100 5.72 -6.00 17.10
N VAL A 101 5.97 -7.17 16.52
CA VAL A 101 5.48 -7.46 15.17
C VAL A 101 3.97 -7.64 15.29
N GLU A 102 3.22 -6.93 14.45
CA GLU A 102 1.76 -7.04 14.40
C GLU A 102 1.37 -7.82 13.16
N GLU A 103 0.52 -8.83 13.34
CA GLU A 103 0.05 -9.64 12.23
C GLU A 103 -0.91 -8.82 11.35
N CYS A 104 -0.43 -8.38 10.19
CA CYS A 104 -1.22 -7.64 9.22
C CYS A 104 -1.77 -8.55 8.12
N LEU A 105 -3.10 -8.66 8.02
CA LEU A 105 -3.76 -9.30 6.89
C LEU A 105 -3.79 -8.35 5.69
N VAL A 106 -3.01 -8.65 4.65
CA VAL A 106 -3.09 -7.95 3.36
C VAL A 106 -4.04 -8.71 2.44
N ARG A 107 -5.01 -8.02 1.85
CA ARG A 107 -5.88 -8.60 0.81
C ARG A 107 -5.83 -7.73 -0.43
N VAL A 108 -5.33 -8.31 -1.52
CA VAL A 108 -5.18 -7.62 -2.80
C VAL A 108 -6.32 -8.05 -3.71
N TYR A 109 -7.11 -7.10 -4.18
CA TYR A 109 -8.18 -7.33 -5.15
C TYR A 109 -7.68 -6.89 -6.53
N VAL A 110 -7.62 -7.82 -7.49
CA VAL A 110 -7.21 -7.54 -8.87
C VAL A 110 -8.43 -7.67 -9.76
N ILE A 111 -8.88 -6.53 -10.29
CA ILE A 111 -10.20 -6.41 -10.90
C ILE A 111 -10.09 -6.55 -12.41
N GLN A 112 -9.36 -5.64 -13.04
CA GLN A 112 -9.14 -5.62 -14.48
C GLN A 112 -7.86 -4.86 -14.81
N ALA A 113 -7.38 -5.01 -16.05
CA ALA A 113 -6.43 -4.10 -16.67
C ALA A 113 -7.01 -3.55 -17.97
N GLN A 114 -6.49 -2.42 -18.42
CA GLN A 114 -6.93 -1.75 -19.65
C GLN A 114 -5.72 -1.31 -20.45
N GLY A 115 -5.79 -1.45 -21.78
CA GLY A 115 -4.74 -0.98 -22.68
C GLY A 115 -3.38 -1.64 -22.44
N LEU A 116 -3.36 -2.95 -22.12
CA LEU A 116 -2.10 -3.68 -22.00
C LEU A 116 -1.28 -3.59 -23.30
N GLN A 117 0.04 -3.65 -23.18
CA GLN A 117 0.91 -3.66 -24.35
C GLN A 117 0.77 -5.00 -25.11
N PRO A 118 0.51 -4.97 -26.42
CA PRO A 118 0.57 -6.15 -27.26
C PRO A 118 1.91 -6.86 -27.15
N LYS A 119 1.89 -8.18 -27.02
CA LYS A 119 3.11 -9.02 -27.00
C LYS A 119 3.14 -10.06 -28.10
N ASP A 120 1.98 -10.39 -28.66
CA ASP A 120 1.83 -11.43 -29.67
C ASP A 120 1.59 -10.82 -31.06
N ALA A 121 1.88 -11.61 -32.10
CA ALA A 121 1.73 -11.20 -33.50
C ALA A 121 0.29 -10.82 -33.89
N ASN A 122 -0.71 -11.26 -33.12
CA ASN A 122 -2.12 -10.90 -33.30
C ASN A 122 -2.46 -9.50 -32.74
N GLY A 123 -1.49 -8.76 -32.20
CA GLY A 123 -1.71 -7.46 -31.58
C GLY A 123 -2.37 -7.53 -30.19
N LYS A 124 -2.37 -8.71 -29.55
CA LYS A 124 -2.91 -8.97 -28.20
C LYS A 124 -1.84 -9.53 -27.27
N CYS A 125 -2.25 -9.96 -26.09
CA CYS A 125 -1.43 -10.72 -25.14
C CYS A 125 -2.32 -11.69 -24.35
N ASP A 126 -1.67 -12.59 -23.61
CA ASP A 126 -2.27 -13.57 -22.71
C ASP A 126 -2.00 -13.19 -21.23
N PRO A 127 -2.66 -12.15 -20.69
CA PRO A 127 -2.37 -11.64 -19.36
C PRO A 127 -2.76 -12.60 -18.22
N TYR A 128 -1.94 -12.59 -17.16
CA TYR A 128 -2.18 -13.28 -15.89
C TYR A 128 -1.69 -12.43 -14.73
N VAL A 129 -2.13 -12.76 -13.51
CA VAL A 129 -1.74 -12.05 -12.29
C VAL A 129 -0.60 -12.78 -11.61
N LYS A 130 0.44 -12.04 -11.23
CA LYS A 130 1.52 -12.51 -10.35
C LYS A 130 1.75 -11.47 -9.26
N ILE A 131 1.67 -11.90 -8.00
CA ILE A 131 1.83 -11.05 -6.82
C ILE A 131 3.02 -11.55 -6.02
N THR A 132 3.91 -10.64 -5.64
CA THR A 132 5.06 -10.93 -4.80
C THR A 132 4.99 -10.05 -3.56
N LEU A 133 5.05 -10.66 -2.38
CA LEU A 133 5.15 -10.00 -1.08
C LEU A 133 6.35 -10.55 -0.32
N GLY A 134 7.41 -9.76 -0.21
CA GLY A 134 8.69 -10.21 0.35
C GLY A 134 9.23 -11.42 -0.40
N LYS A 135 9.38 -12.56 0.31
CA LYS A 135 9.84 -13.83 -0.27
C LYS A 135 8.71 -14.69 -0.84
N GLN A 136 7.45 -14.33 -0.59
CA GLN A 136 6.30 -15.08 -1.08
C GLN A 136 5.92 -14.60 -2.49
N THR A 137 5.63 -15.53 -3.39
CA THR A 137 5.14 -15.22 -4.73
C THR A 137 3.97 -16.14 -5.06
N ILE A 138 2.87 -15.54 -5.52
CA ILE A 138 1.66 -16.23 -5.97
C ILE A 138 1.51 -15.89 -7.45
N SER A 139 1.44 -16.93 -8.29
CA SER A 139 1.35 -16.78 -9.75
C SER A 139 0.13 -17.51 -10.25
N ASP A 140 -0.74 -16.79 -10.96
CA ASP A 140 -1.97 -17.31 -11.57
C ASP A 140 -1.78 -17.61 -13.06
N HIS A 141 -0.54 -17.93 -13.46
CA HIS A 141 -0.13 -18.12 -14.85
C HIS A 141 -0.98 -19.16 -15.59
N GLU A 142 -1.33 -20.26 -14.93
CA GLU A 142 -2.17 -21.31 -15.52
C GLU A 142 -3.60 -20.84 -15.84
N ASN A 143 -4.06 -19.77 -15.19
CA ASN A 143 -5.37 -19.17 -15.41
C ASN A 143 -5.27 -17.83 -16.16
N TYR A 144 -4.34 -17.72 -17.11
CA TYR A 144 -4.25 -16.57 -18.00
C TYR A 144 -5.54 -16.36 -18.80
N ILE A 145 -5.77 -15.12 -19.22
CA ILE A 145 -6.92 -14.75 -20.05
C ILE A 145 -6.42 -14.59 -21.49
N PRO A 146 -6.87 -15.40 -22.45
CA PRO A 146 -6.29 -15.42 -23.79
C PRO A 146 -6.63 -14.17 -24.61
N SER A 147 -5.67 -13.72 -25.42
CA SER A 147 -5.84 -12.80 -26.56
C SER A 147 -6.63 -11.52 -26.23
N THR A 148 -6.25 -10.83 -25.15
CA THR A 148 -6.89 -9.57 -24.74
C THR A 148 -5.90 -8.51 -24.25
N LEU A 149 -6.24 -7.24 -24.46
CA LEU A 149 -5.55 -6.10 -23.86
C LEU A 149 -6.33 -5.51 -22.67
N GLU A 150 -7.53 -6.03 -22.42
CA GLU A 150 -8.48 -5.56 -21.42
C GLU A 150 -8.99 -6.74 -20.57
N PRO A 151 -8.12 -7.46 -19.85
CA PRO A 151 -8.53 -8.60 -19.05
C PRO A 151 -9.37 -8.18 -17.86
N VAL A 152 -10.44 -8.94 -17.57
CA VAL A 152 -11.18 -8.88 -16.31
C VAL A 152 -10.79 -10.10 -15.48
N PHE A 153 -10.07 -9.87 -14.38
CA PHE A 153 -9.63 -10.93 -13.48
C PHE A 153 -10.70 -11.25 -12.43
N GLY A 154 -11.19 -10.23 -11.70
CA GLY A 154 -12.20 -10.39 -10.67
C GLY A 154 -11.80 -11.30 -9.50
N LYS A 155 -10.51 -11.33 -9.15
CA LYS A 155 -9.95 -12.24 -8.14
C LYS A 155 -9.39 -11.45 -6.96
N TYR A 156 -9.30 -12.10 -5.80
CA TYR A 156 -8.54 -11.60 -4.68
C TYR A 156 -7.45 -12.60 -4.29
N VAL A 157 -6.36 -12.07 -3.77
CA VAL A 157 -5.26 -12.85 -3.20
C VAL A 157 -5.04 -12.36 -1.78
N THR A 158 -4.89 -13.32 -0.87
CA THR A 158 -4.59 -13.06 0.53
C THR A 158 -3.21 -13.65 0.82
N PRO A 159 -2.11 -12.88 0.68
CA PRO A 159 -0.80 -13.33 1.12
C PRO A 159 -0.82 -13.63 2.62
N LEU A 160 -0.10 -14.68 3.05
CA LEU A 160 0.08 -14.99 4.47
C LEU A 160 1.05 -13.97 5.10
N VAL A 161 0.72 -13.59 6.33
CA VAL A 161 1.26 -12.45 7.10
C VAL A 161 2.78 -12.54 7.38
N VAL A 162 3.43 -11.37 7.48
CA VAL A 162 4.81 -11.15 7.99
C VAL A 162 4.76 -10.82 9.47
#